data_AF-A0A6G0M6B3-F1
#
_entry.id   AF-A0A6G0M6B3-F1
#
_cell.length_a   1.000
_cell.length_b   1.000
_cell.length_c   1.000
_cell.angle_alpha   90.00
_cell.angle_beta   90.00
_cell.angle_gamma   90.00
#
_symmetry.space_group_name_H-M   'P 1'
#
loop_
_entity.id
_entity.type
_entity.pdbx_description
1 polymer ?
#
loop_
_entity_poly.entity_id
_entity_poly.type
_entity_poly.pdbx_seq_one_letter_code
_entity_poly.pdbx_strand_id
1 'polypeptide(L)'
;MTQRCPKRAKTVKISTLFPPALKGLADFHQALMDWAFQKGISFNALQDPAFLFAVQQLHPEATTPTDKAMRNVLLDEAYEMSVVRIKQAANGKLVTFSTDAWTDVNGMSVINNVAICGAKTYYLESKYTGSISHDIAFIAADLKRVMLKYHFLHACAVVTDNTSVNKVVWEQLQRDFPRH
;
A
#
# COMPACT_ATOMS: atom_id res chain seq x y z
N MET A 1 -53.20 60.26 3.74
CA MET A 1 -53.19 58.89 3.18
C MET A 1 -52.09 58.10 3.88
N THR A 2 -52.42 57.15 4.75
CA THR A 2 -51.44 56.32 5.48
C THR A 2 -51.13 55.05 4.69
N GLN A 3 -49.93 54.99 4.11
CA GLN A 3 -49.44 53.82 3.38
C GLN A 3 -49.06 52.73 4.40
N ARG A 4 -49.84 51.63 4.45
CA ARG A 4 -49.50 50.48 5.30
C ARG A 4 -48.49 49.59 4.57
N CYS A 5 -47.39 49.24 5.24
CA CYS A 5 -46.42 48.27 4.74
C CYS A 5 -47.09 46.91 4.46
N PRO A 6 -46.74 46.24 3.35
CA PRO A 6 -47.27 44.91 3.05
C PRO A 6 -46.77 43.91 4.09
N LYS A 7 -47.69 43.04 4.56
CA LYS A 7 -47.37 41.97 5.52
C LYS A 7 -46.30 41.06 4.93
N ARG A 8 -45.21 40.83 5.68
CA ARG A 8 -44.13 39.91 5.32
C ARG A 8 -44.71 38.52 5.05
N ALA A 9 -44.41 37.96 3.88
CA ALA A 9 -44.83 36.61 3.52
C ALA A 9 -44.29 35.61 4.57
N LYS A 10 -45.14 34.68 5.04
CA LYS A 10 -44.75 33.64 5.97
C LYS A 10 -43.67 32.77 5.33
N THR A 11 -42.46 32.82 5.86
CA THR A 11 -41.37 31.92 5.47
C THR A 11 -41.78 30.50 5.85
N VAL A 12 -41.84 29.60 4.87
CA VAL A 12 -42.11 28.18 5.08
C VAL A 12 -40.96 27.60 5.91
N LYS A 13 -41.26 26.77 6.92
CA LYS A 13 -40.23 26.06 7.68
C LYS A 13 -39.45 25.16 6.72
N ILE A 14 -38.13 25.32 6.69
CA ILE A 14 -37.24 24.39 5.99
C ILE A 14 -37.38 23.04 6.71
N SER A 15 -38.11 22.11 6.10
CA SER A 15 -38.34 20.76 6.63
C SER A 15 -37.39 19.72 6.03
N THR A 16 -36.59 20.12 5.05
CA THR A 16 -35.64 19.25 4.36
C THR A 16 -34.24 19.56 4.86
N LEU A 17 -33.67 18.62 5.62
CA LEU A 17 -32.23 18.48 5.71
C LEU A 17 -31.74 18.18 4.29
N PHE A 18 -30.87 19.01 3.74
CA PHE A 18 -30.13 18.60 2.55
C PHE A 18 -29.39 17.32 2.95
N PRO A 19 -29.63 16.18 2.27
CA PRO A 19 -28.82 15.00 2.53
C PRO A 19 -27.36 15.42 2.34
N PRO A 20 -26.45 14.98 3.23
CA PRO A 20 -25.03 15.24 3.02
C PRO A 20 -24.66 14.79 1.62
N ALA A 21 -23.80 15.55 0.93
CA ALA A 21 -23.26 15.13 -0.36
C ALA A 21 -22.44 13.86 -0.12
N LEU A 22 -23.11 12.70 -0.20
CA LEU A 22 -22.47 11.42 -0.07
C LEU A 22 -21.53 11.27 -1.27
N LYS A 23 -20.26 10.98 -0.98
CA LYS A 23 -19.32 10.60 -2.02
C LYS A 23 -19.83 9.34 -2.72
N GLY A 24 -19.51 9.20 -4.00
CA GLY A 24 -20.02 8.09 -4.80
C GLY A 24 -19.53 6.73 -4.29
N LEU A 25 -20.21 5.66 -4.71
CA LEU A 25 -19.83 4.28 -4.36
C LEU A 25 -18.37 3.95 -4.70
N ALA A 26 -17.83 4.54 -5.77
CA ALA A 26 -16.42 4.40 -6.16
C ALA A 26 -15.45 4.99 -5.11
N ASP A 27 -15.75 6.18 -4.59
CA ASP A 27 -14.93 6.81 -3.55
C ASP A 27 -14.98 6.01 -2.24
N PHE A 28 -16.14 5.43 -1.92
CA PHE A 28 -16.30 4.52 -0.79
C PHE A 28 -15.44 3.26 -0.97
N HIS A 29 -15.51 2.62 -2.14
CA HIS A 29 -14.69 1.45 -2.46
C HIS A 29 -13.19 1.76 -2.32
N GLN A 30 -12.73 2.90 -2.85
CA GLN A 30 -11.33 3.28 -2.73
C GLN A 30 -10.93 3.46 -1.26
N ALA A 31 -11.71 4.19 -0.48
CA ALA A 31 -11.41 4.43 0.93
C ALA A 31 -11.42 3.15 1.77
N LEU A 32 -12.39 2.26 1.50
CA LEU A 32 -12.50 0.97 2.18
C LEU A 32 -11.28 0.09 1.86
N MET A 33 -10.90 0.00 0.59
CA MET A 33 -9.78 -0.84 0.16
C MET A 33 -8.43 -0.29 0.62
N ASP A 34 -8.21 1.03 0.56
CA ASP A 34 -7.01 1.67 1.11
C ASP A 34 -6.79 1.29 2.58
N TRP A 35 -7.86 1.34 3.39
CA TRP A 35 -7.83 0.91 4.79
C TRP A 35 -7.56 -0.60 4.91
N ALA A 36 -8.28 -1.43 4.14
CA ALA A 36 -8.18 -2.87 4.20
C ALA A 36 -6.76 -3.36 3.87
N PHE A 37 -6.17 -2.84 2.78
CA PHE A 37 -4.79 -3.16 2.39
C PHE A 37 -3.78 -2.71 3.44
N GLN A 38 -3.94 -1.51 4.00
CA GLN A 38 -3.04 -1.00 5.04
C GLN A 38 -3.08 -1.85 6.31
N LYS A 39 -4.24 -2.43 6.64
CA LYS A 39 -4.46 -3.22 7.85
C LYS A 39 -4.34 -4.72 7.64
N GLY A 40 -4.10 -5.18 6.40
CA GLY A 40 -4.04 -6.61 6.08
C GLY A 40 -5.37 -7.32 6.29
N ILE A 41 -6.50 -6.64 6.07
CA ILE A 41 -7.82 -7.24 6.17
C ILE A 41 -8.03 -8.19 5.00
N SER A 42 -8.48 -9.41 5.29
CA SER A 42 -8.77 -10.39 4.24
C SER A 42 -10.03 -10.00 3.46
N PHE A 43 -10.07 -10.33 2.17
CA PHE A 43 -11.27 -10.09 1.35
C PHE A 43 -12.49 -10.86 1.85
N ASN A 44 -12.28 -12.05 2.43
CA ASN A 44 -13.34 -12.82 3.07
C ASN A 44 -13.97 -12.04 4.23
N ALA A 45 -13.18 -11.32 5.03
CA ALA A 45 -13.70 -10.50 6.12
C ALA A 45 -14.49 -9.28 5.60
N LEU A 46 -14.08 -8.70 4.47
CA LEU A 46 -14.84 -7.62 3.84
C LEU A 46 -16.17 -8.12 3.27
N GLN A 47 -16.23 -9.36 2.80
CA GLN A 47 -17.45 -9.97 2.25
C GLN A 47 -18.34 -10.62 3.31
N ASP A 48 -17.96 -10.53 4.59
CA ASP A 48 -18.77 -11.07 5.68
C ASP A 48 -20.13 -10.34 5.75
N PRO A 49 -21.25 -11.08 5.81
CA PRO A 49 -22.58 -10.48 5.85
C PRO A 49 -22.80 -9.53 7.04
N ALA A 50 -22.19 -9.79 8.20
CA ALA A 50 -22.34 -8.93 9.37
C ALA A 50 -21.54 -7.62 9.20
N PHE A 51 -20.36 -7.69 8.58
CA PHE A 51 -19.62 -6.48 8.20
C PHE A 51 -20.41 -5.63 7.20
N LEU A 52 -20.92 -6.24 6.12
CA LEU A 52 -21.75 -5.56 5.13
C LEU A 52 -22.99 -4.91 5.76
N PHE A 53 -23.68 -5.62 6.63
CA PHE A 53 -24.84 -5.10 7.35
C PHE A 53 -24.48 -3.88 8.20
N ALA A 54 -23.33 -3.91 8.89
CA ALA A 54 -22.85 -2.79 9.71
C ALA A 54 -22.53 -1.55 8.84
N VAL A 55 -21.88 -1.74 7.69
CA VAL A 55 -21.59 -0.65 6.74
C VAL A 55 -22.90 -0.06 6.19
N GLN A 56 -23.88 -0.91 5.88
CA GLN A 56 -25.19 -0.49 5.36
C GLN A 56 -26.02 0.31 6.38
N GLN A 57 -25.75 0.18 7.69
CA GLN A 57 -26.35 1.07 8.69
C GLN A 57 -25.90 2.54 8.53
N LEU A 58 -24.72 2.76 7.95
CA LEU A 58 -24.17 4.10 7.70
C LEU A 58 -24.52 4.61 6.31
N HIS A 59 -24.61 3.71 5.32
CA HIS A 59 -24.90 4.05 3.93
C HIS A 59 -25.66 2.91 3.24
N PRO A 60 -26.99 3.02 3.02
CA PRO A 60 -27.80 1.91 2.53
C PRO A 60 -27.37 1.30 1.19
N GLU A 61 -26.77 2.11 0.31
CA GLU A 61 -26.28 1.66 -1.00
C GLU A 61 -24.84 1.14 -0.95
N ALA A 62 -24.19 1.15 0.22
CA ALA A 62 -22.83 0.65 0.32
C ALA A 62 -22.81 -0.87 0.09
N THR A 63 -21.95 -1.24 -0.83
CA THR A 63 -21.62 -2.62 -1.16
C THR A 63 -20.11 -2.76 -1.11
N THR A 64 -19.62 -3.99 -0.98
CA THR A 64 -18.20 -4.26 -1.18
C THR A 64 -17.89 -4.30 -2.67
N PRO A 65 -16.66 -3.93 -3.07
CA PRO A 65 -16.22 -4.18 -4.42
C PRO A 65 -16.27 -5.67 -4.75
N THR A 66 -16.40 -6.00 -6.03
CA THR A 66 -16.32 -7.40 -6.47
C THR A 66 -14.93 -7.98 -6.21
N ASP A 67 -14.81 -9.29 -6.05
CA ASP A 67 -13.50 -9.96 -5.91
C ASP A 67 -12.53 -9.58 -7.01
N LYS A 68 -13.04 -9.49 -8.24
CA LYS A 68 -12.25 -9.09 -9.39
C LYS A 68 -11.75 -7.64 -9.27
N ALA A 69 -12.57 -6.73 -8.76
CA ALA A 69 -12.16 -5.34 -8.54
C ALA A 69 -11.13 -5.24 -7.40
N MET A 70 -11.35 -5.96 -6.29
CA MET A 70 -10.44 -5.99 -5.15
C MET A 70 -9.07 -6.58 -5.49
N ARG A 71 -9.01 -7.64 -6.30
CA ARG A 71 -7.77 -8.35 -6.64
C ARG A 71 -6.95 -7.71 -7.75
N ASN A 72 -7.57 -6.86 -8.57
CA ASN A 72 -6.93 -6.25 -9.73
C ASN A 72 -6.91 -4.72 -9.55
N VAL A 73 -7.82 -4.02 -10.22
CA VAL A 73 -7.86 -2.54 -10.31
C VAL A 73 -7.57 -1.83 -8.98
N LEU A 74 -8.30 -2.16 -7.91
CA LEU A 74 -8.15 -1.44 -6.63
C LEU A 74 -6.83 -1.78 -5.92
N LEU A 75 -6.33 -3.01 -6.07
CA LEU A 75 -5.04 -3.41 -5.52
C LEU A 75 -3.89 -2.78 -6.29
N ASP A 76 -3.98 -2.74 -7.62
CA ASP A 76 -3.00 -2.10 -8.49
C ASP A 76 -2.91 -0.59 -8.20
N GLU A 77 -4.06 0.09 -8.10
CA GLU A 77 -4.13 1.51 -7.73
C GLU A 77 -3.55 1.77 -6.34
N ALA A 78 -3.88 0.94 -5.34
CA ALA A 78 -3.33 1.05 -4.00
C ALA A 78 -1.82 0.80 -3.98
N TYR A 79 -1.32 -0.13 -4.79
CA TYR A 79 0.11 -0.40 -4.94
C TYR A 79 0.82 0.82 -5.55
N GLU A 80 0.35 1.36 -6.67
CA GLU A 80 0.94 2.55 -7.31
C GLU A 80 0.96 3.75 -6.35
N MET A 81 -0.15 3.97 -5.63
CA MET A 81 -0.22 5.01 -4.60
C MET A 81 0.78 4.75 -3.46
N SER A 82 1.00 3.50 -3.06
CA SER A 82 2.01 3.14 -2.06
C SER A 82 3.42 3.50 -2.55
N VAL A 83 3.76 3.24 -3.81
CA VAL A 83 5.05 3.59 -4.42
C VAL A 83 5.26 5.10 -4.43
N VAL A 84 4.24 5.88 -4.79
CA VAL A 84 4.28 7.36 -4.72
C VAL A 84 4.52 7.84 -3.28
N ARG A 85 3.82 7.27 -2.30
CA ARG A 85 4.01 7.61 -0.87
C ARG A 85 5.42 7.29 -0.39
N ILE A 86 5.98 6.15 -0.79
CA ILE A 86 7.38 5.78 -0.48
C ILE A 86 8.33 6.80 -1.10
N LYS A 87 8.17 7.11 -2.39
CA LYS A 87 9.01 8.08 -3.12
C LYS A 87 9.02 9.45 -2.44
N GLN A 88 7.86 9.96 -2.05
CA GLN A 88 7.74 11.23 -1.34
C GLN A 88 8.40 11.17 0.04
N ALA A 89 8.19 10.08 0.79
CA ALA A 89 8.71 9.95 2.15
C ALA A 89 10.25 9.75 2.20
N ALA A 90 10.82 9.10 1.18
CA ALA A 90 12.24 8.85 1.04
C ALA A 90 12.99 9.95 0.26
N ASN A 91 12.29 10.96 -0.28
CA ASN A 91 12.90 12.02 -1.07
C ASN A 91 14.02 12.73 -0.28
N GLY A 92 15.21 12.81 -0.88
CA GLY A 92 16.39 13.42 -0.27
C GLY A 92 16.99 12.64 0.91
N LYS A 93 16.54 11.40 1.17
CA LYS A 93 17.04 10.56 2.25
C LYS A 93 17.79 9.36 1.70
N LEU A 94 18.76 8.90 2.49
CA LEU A 94 19.44 7.64 2.25
C LEU A 94 18.61 6.48 2.79
N VAL A 95 18.64 5.36 2.08
CA VAL A 95 17.84 4.17 2.33
C VAL A 95 18.74 2.97 2.50
N THR A 96 18.45 2.14 3.49
CA THR A 96 19.06 0.81 3.62
C THR A 96 18.12 -0.22 3.04
N PHE A 97 18.58 -1.00 2.07
CA PHE A 97 17.82 -2.17 1.63
C PHE A 97 18.10 -3.32 2.58
N SER A 98 17.08 -4.09 2.95
CA SER A 98 17.25 -5.30 3.72
C SER A 98 16.58 -6.45 3.00
N THR A 99 17.26 -7.59 2.92
CA THR A 99 16.67 -8.83 2.41
C THR A 99 16.78 -9.93 3.44
N ASP A 100 15.74 -10.76 3.50
CA ASP A 100 15.64 -11.88 4.41
C ASP A 100 15.05 -13.08 3.69
N ALA A 101 15.74 -14.21 3.77
CA ALA A 101 15.35 -15.45 3.14
C ALA A 101 14.84 -16.42 4.21
N TRP A 102 13.67 -17.00 3.98
CA TRP A 102 13.05 -17.93 4.92
C TRP A 102 12.28 -19.03 4.19
N THR A 103 11.94 -20.09 4.91
CA THR A 103 11.11 -21.18 4.41
C THR A 103 9.72 -21.07 5.02
N ASP A 104 8.69 -21.02 4.17
CA ASP A 104 7.30 -20.94 4.62
C ASP A 104 6.82 -22.24 5.29
N VAL A 105 5.61 -22.19 5.83
CA VAL A 105 4.98 -23.34 6.51
C VAL A 105 4.75 -24.54 5.59
N ASN A 106 4.83 -24.35 4.27
CA ASN A 106 4.68 -25.38 3.25
C ASN A 106 6.05 -25.90 2.74
N GLY A 107 7.16 -25.46 3.34
CA GLY A 107 8.50 -25.82 2.88
C GLY A 107 8.97 -25.03 1.65
N MET A 108 8.26 -23.97 1.26
CA MET A 108 8.58 -23.16 0.09
C MET A 108 9.55 -22.04 0.47
N SER A 109 10.60 -21.88 -0.33
CA SER A 109 11.60 -20.86 -0.09
C SER A 109 11.15 -19.48 -0.59
N VAL A 110 11.27 -18.47 0.27
CA VAL A 110 10.78 -17.09 0.06
C VAL A 110 11.88 -16.10 0.40
N ILE A 111 12.05 -15.09 -0.45
CA ILE A 111 12.89 -13.92 -0.17
C ILE A 111 12.00 -12.70 -0.01
N ASN A 112 12.20 -11.97 1.08
CA ASN A 112 11.54 -10.69 1.37
C ASN A 112 12.53 -9.56 1.15
N ASN A 113 12.09 -8.49 0.46
CA ASN A 113 12.87 -7.29 0.27
C ASN A 113 12.14 -6.10 0.90
N VAL A 114 12.86 -5.35 1.74
CA VAL A 114 12.35 -4.15 2.41
C VAL A 114 13.31 -2.98 2.29
N ALA A 115 12.80 -1.76 2.38
CA ALA A 115 13.58 -0.53 2.44
C ALA A 115 13.38 0.15 3.79
N ILE A 116 14.49 0.52 4.43
CA ILE A 116 14.52 1.19 5.72
C ILE A 116 14.98 2.65 5.49
N CYS A 117 14.16 3.60 5.92
CA CYS A 117 14.40 5.03 5.76
C CYS A 117 14.09 5.75 7.09
N GLY A 118 15.14 6.02 7.87
CA GLY A 118 15.00 6.53 9.24
C GLY A 118 14.22 5.54 10.13
N ALA A 119 13.16 6.01 10.79
CA ALA A 119 12.30 5.19 11.66
C ALA A 119 11.20 4.42 10.90
N LYS A 120 11.20 4.44 9.57
CA LYS A 120 10.17 3.78 8.75
C LYS A 120 10.78 2.61 7.98
N THR A 121 10.01 1.52 7.93
CA THR A 121 10.29 0.36 7.09
C THR A 121 9.19 0.21 6.06
N TYR A 122 9.58 -0.01 4.82
CA TYR A 122 8.69 -0.19 3.68
C TYR A 122 8.90 -1.60 3.14
N TYR A 123 7.83 -2.39 3.16
CA TYR A 123 7.80 -3.63 2.40
C TYR A 123 7.79 -3.31 0.91
N LEU A 124 8.71 -3.90 0.16
CA LEU A 124 8.82 -3.70 -1.28
C LEU A 124 8.17 -4.86 -2.03
N GLU A 125 8.67 -6.07 -1.80
CA GLU A 125 8.17 -7.29 -2.43
C GLU A 125 8.71 -8.55 -1.75
N SER A 126 8.00 -9.65 -1.96
CA SER A 126 8.44 -11.01 -1.66
C SER A 126 8.40 -11.86 -2.91
N LYS A 127 9.31 -12.82 -2.98
CA LYS A 127 9.42 -13.74 -4.12
C LYS A 127 9.60 -15.16 -3.64
N TYR A 128 8.73 -16.05 -4.11
CA TYR A 128 8.95 -17.50 -3.99
C TYR A 128 10.04 -17.92 -4.98
N THR A 129 11.05 -18.63 -4.50
CA THR A 129 12.18 -19.09 -5.32
C THR A 129 12.07 -20.58 -5.66
N GLY A 130 11.08 -21.28 -5.09
CA GLY A 130 10.91 -22.72 -5.27
C GLY A 130 12.18 -23.47 -4.82
N SER A 131 12.67 -24.36 -5.67
CA SER A 131 13.86 -25.18 -5.42
C SER A 131 15.18 -24.49 -5.78
N ILE A 132 15.17 -23.21 -6.17
CA ILE A 132 16.40 -22.49 -6.52
C ILE A 132 17.22 -22.27 -5.25
N SER A 133 18.47 -22.74 -5.29
CA SER A 133 19.46 -22.49 -4.24
C SER A 133 19.68 -20.99 -4.06
N HIS A 134 19.61 -20.52 -2.82
CA HIS A 134 19.91 -19.12 -2.46
C HIS A 134 21.41 -18.88 -2.38
N ASP A 135 22.10 -19.09 -3.49
CA ASP A 135 23.52 -18.78 -3.56
C ASP A 135 23.79 -17.27 -3.67
N ILE A 136 25.06 -16.91 -3.54
CA ILE A 136 25.55 -15.52 -3.57
C ILE A 136 25.08 -14.78 -4.81
N ALA A 137 25.15 -15.43 -5.97
CA ALA A 137 24.84 -14.82 -7.25
C ALA A 137 23.34 -14.53 -7.35
N PHE A 138 22.50 -15.44 -6.85
CA PHE A 138 21.06 -15.27 -6.83
C PHE A 138 20.63 -14.09 -5.96
N ILE A 139 21.14 -14.01 -4.72
CA ILE A 139 20.80 -12.92 -3.79
C ILE A 139 21.27 -11.56 -4.34
N ALA A 140 22.50 -11.49 -4.88
CA ALA A 140 23.01 -10.28 -5.51
C ALA A 140 22.17 -9.83 -6.70
N ALA A 141 21.79 -10.78 -7.56
CA ALA A 141 20.95 -10.49 -8.72
C ALA A 141 19.54 -10.03 -8.32
N ASP A 142 18.94 -10.64 -7.29
CA ASP A 142 17.62 -10.25 -6.80
C ASP A 142 17.64 -8.85 -6.18
N LEU A 143 18.62 -8.55 -5.32
CA LEU A 143 18.81 -7.21 -4.77
C LEU A 143 19.03 -6.17 -5.86
N LYS A 144 19.87 -6.45 -6.86
CA LYS A 144 20.10 -5.56 -7.99
C LYS A 144 18.80 -5.29 -8.75
N ARG A 145 17.99 -6.33 -9.00
CA ARG A 145 16.68 -6.21 -9.64
C ARG A 145 15.73 -5.32 -8.82
N VAL A 146 15.69 -5.49 -7.50
CA VAL A 146 14.87 -4.67 -6.58
C VAL A 146 15.35 -3.22 -6.60
N MET A 147 16.65 -2.98 -6.46
CA MET A 147 17.23 -1.64 -6.47
C MET A 147 16.97 -0.92 -7.80
N LEU A 148 17.03 -1.62 -8.93
CA LEU A 148 16.68 -1.06 -10.24
C LEU A 148 15.17 -0.76 -10.37
N LYS A 149 14.30 -1.64 -9.87
CA LYS A 149 12.85 -1.39 -9.85
C LYS A 149 12.50 -0.16 -9.02
N TYR A 150 13.15 0.01 -7.87
CA TYR A 150 12.96 1.14 -6.95
C TYR A 150 14.12 2.15 -7.03
N HIS A 151 14.59 2.46 -8.25
CA HIS A 151 15.77 3.31 -8.49
C HIS A 151 15.67 4.74 -7.90
N PHE A 152 14.48 5.19 -7.52
CA PHE A 152 14.26 6.46 -6.85
C PHE A 152 14.65 6.43 -5.35
N LEU A 153 14.97 5.25 -4.79
CA LEU A 153 15.49 5.09 -3.45
C LEU A 153 17.02 5.16 -3.47
N HIS A 154 17.60 6.15 -2.80
CA HIS A 154 19.04 6.33 -2.77
C HIS A 154 19.67 5.38 -1.74
N ALA A 155 20.22 4.26 -2.22
CA ALA A 155 20.82 3.24 -1.37
C ALA A 155 22.11 3.75 -0.69
N CYS A 156 22.23 3.56 0.63
CA CYS A 156 23.49 3.76 1.35
C CYS A 156 24.07 2.48 1.94
N ALA A 157 23.22 1.47 2.15
CA ALA A 157 23.61 0.19 2.71
C ALA A 157 22.66 -0.92 2.24
N VAL A 158 23.16 -2.15 2.28
CA VAL A 158 22.37 -3.37 2.15
C VAL A 158 22.62 -4.22 3.37
N VAL A 159 21.55 -4.71 3.99
CA VAL A 159 21.56 -5.62 5.13
C VAL A 159 20.97 -6.95 4.71
N THR A 160 21.68 -8.02 5.00
CA THR A 160 21.33 -9.39 4.67
C THR A 160 21.69 -10.28 5.87
N ASP A 161 21.18 -11.50 5.93
CA ASP A 161 21.47 -12.44 7.02
C ASP A 161 22.98 -12.77 7.11
N ASN A 162 23.48 -13.30 8.24
CA ASN A 162 24.94 -13.45 8.45
C ASN A 162 25.53 -14.72 7.81
N THR A 163 25.11 -15.05 6.60
CA THR A 163 25.77 -16.09 5.81
C THR A 163 27.05 -15.52 5.17
N SER A 164 28.12 -16.32 5.08
CA SER A 164 29.42 -15.91 4.48
C SER A 164 29.29 -15.34 3.06
N VAL A 165 28.18 -15.66 2.41
CA VAL A 165 27.65 -15.20 1.12
C VAL A 165 27.55 -13.68 1.02
N ASN A 166 27.14 -13.01 2.08
CA ASN A 166 26.62 -11.64 1.99
C ASN A 166 27.67 -10.53 1.94
N LYS A 167 28.91 -10.81 2.36
CA LYS A 167 30.03 -9.87 2.19
C LYS A 167 30.38 -9.67 0.72
N VAL A 168 30.37 -10.75 -0.07
CA VAL A 168 30.69 -10.71 -1.51
C VAL A 168 29.62 -9.97 -2.29
N VAL A 169 28.35 -10.11 -1.90
CA VAL A 169 27.22 -9.37 -2.48
C VAL A 169 27.45 -7.86 -2.36
N TRP A 170 27.86 -7.39 -1.17
CA TRP A 170 28.11 -5.97 -0.94
C TRP A 170 29.26 -5.43 -1.82
N GLU A 171 30.37 -6.14 -1.91
CA GLU A 171 31.50 -5.75 -2.78
C GLU A 171 31.09 -5.66 -4.25
N GLN A 172 30.25 -6.58 -4.73
CA GLN A 172 29.71 -6.53 -6.09
C GLN A 172 28.80 -5.30 -6.28
N LEU A 173 27.90 -5.05 -5.34
CA LEU A 173 26.96 -3.92 -5.42
C LEU A 173 27.68 -2.58 -5.37
N GLN A 174 28.76 -2.44 -4.59
CA GLN A 174 29.57 -1.22 -4.56
C GLN A 174 30.23 -0.91 -5.91
N ARG A 175 30.62 -1.94 -6.67
CA ARG A 175 31.16 -1.78 -8.04
C ARG A 175 30.07 -1.33 -9.01
N ASP A 176 28.89 -1.92 -8.91
CA ASP A 176 27.77 -1.68 -9.82
C ASP A 176 27.05 -0.35 -9.53
N PHE A 177 27.09 0.13 -8.28
CA PHE A 177 26.48 1.36 -7.80
C PHE A 177 27.51 2.22 -7.04
N PRO A 178 28.50 2.81 -7.75
CA PRO A 178 29.52 3.63 -7.11
C PRO A 178 28.88 4.87 -6.45
N ARG A 179 29.40 5.25 -5.28
CA ARG A 179 28.95 6.44 -4.54
C ARG A 179 29.09 7.68 -5.43
N HIS A 180 28.00 8.43 -5.61
CA HIS A 180 28.02 9.82 -6.10
C HIS A 180 28.10 10.77 -4.91
#